data_AF-A0A373G6J5-F1
#
_entry.id   AF-A0A373G6J5-F1
#
_cell.length_a   1.000
_cell.length_b   1.000
_cell.length_c   1.000
_cell.angle_alpha   90.00
_cell.angle_beta   90.00
_cell.angle_gamma   90.00
#
_symmetry.space_group_name_H-M   'P 1'
#
loop_
_entity.id
_entity.type
_entity.pdbx_description
1 polymer ?
#
loop_
_entity_poly.entity_id
_entity_poly.type
_entity_poly.pdbx_seq_one_letter_code
_entity_poly.pdbx_strand_id
1 'polypeptide(L)' 'MYVARDKDGDLCLYKKQPVKYSESWQLCSDNPHDFYKLDSSLFPEVKWEDEEPTEVELVKKEE' A
#
# COMPACT_ATOMS: atom_id res chain seq x y z
N MET A 1 7.22 -5.24 -3.44
CA MET A 1 6.26 -4.11 -3.43
C MET A 1 5.58 -4.09 -2.07
N TYR A 2 4.83 -3.05 -1.73
CA TYR A 2 4.21 -2.95 -0.41
C TYR A 2 2.74 -2.57 -0.53
N VAL A 3 1.87 -3.25 0.19
CA VAL A 3 0.47 -2.87 0.34
C VAL A 3 0.27 -2.30 1.73
N ALA A 4 -0.41 -1.16 1.81
CA ALA A 4 -0.78 -0.56 3.06
C ALA A 4 -2.20 0.01 2.96
N ARG A 5 -2.90 0.00 4.09
CA ARG A 5 -4.24 0.57 4.20
C ARG A 5 -4.14 1.88 4.96
N ASP A 6 -4.65 2.95 4.38
CA ASP A 6 -4.75 4.26 5.01
C ASP A 6 -5.88 4.28 6.05
N LYS A 7 -5.88 5.29 6.91
CA LYS A 7 -6.86 5.43 7.99
C LYS A 7 -8.30 5.52 7.47
N ASP A 8 -8.49 6.08 6.28
CA ASP A 8 -9.79 6.23 5.63
C ASP A 8 -10.27 4.92 4.94
N GLY A 9 -9.48 3.85 5.03
CA GLY A 9 -9.79 2.53 4.46
C GLY A 9 -9.32 2.35 3.02
N ASP A 10 -8.67 3.37 2.45
CA ASP A 10 -8.06 3.29 1.12
C ASP A 10 -6.88 2.31 1.13
N LEU A 11 -6.83 1.45 0.11
CA LEU A 11 -5.80 0.45 -0.05
C LEU A 11 -4.84 0.85 -1.16
N CYS A 12 -3.55 0.93 -0.85
CA CYS A 12 -2.55 1.46 -1.76
C CYS A 12 -1.40 0.46 -1.93
N LEU A 13 -0.94 0.31 -3.17
CA LEU A 13 0.22 -0.47 -3.56
C LEU A 13 1.39 0.47 -3.87
N TYR A 14 2.49 0.32 -3.16
CA TYR A 14 3.68 1.14 -3.27
C TYR A 14 4.83 0.34 -3.89
N LYS A 15 5.61 0.98 -4.76
CA LYS A 15 6.81 0.37 -5.36
C LYS A 15 7.95 0.23 -4.34
N LYS A 16 8.03 1.16 -3.39
CA LYS A 16 9.02 1.19 -2.29
C LYS A 16 8.29 1.16 -0.96
N GLN A 17 9.02 0.90 0.13
CA GLN A 17 8.44 0.86 1.47
C GLN A 17 7.89 2.25 1.84
N PRO A 18 6.57 2.40 2.05
CA PRO A 18 6.01 3.65 2.53
C PRO A 18 6.31 3.84 4.01
N VAL A 19 6.26 5.10 4.44
CA VAL A 19 6.32 5.51 5.83
C VAL A 19 4.90 5.85 6.30
N LYS A 20 4.55 5.40 7.50
CA LYS A 20 3.26 5.69 8.12
C LYS A 20 3.25 7.12 8.68
N TYR A 21 2.28 7.93 8.26
CA TYR A 21 2.03 9.27 8.82
C TYR A 21 0.78 9.26 9.70
N SER A 22 0.21 10.42 10.01
CA SER A 22 -0.94 10.53 10.92
C SER A 22 -2.24 9.95 10.35
N GLU A 23 -2.40 9.95 9.02
CA GLU A 23 -3.66 9.58 8.35
C GLU A 23 -3.47 8.67 7.14
N SER A 24 -2.26 8.62 6.58
CA SER A 24 -1.96 7.82 5.39
C SER A 24 -0.52 7.31 5.37
N TRP A 25 -0.29 6.32 4.53
CA TRP A 25 1.02 5.83 4.15
C TRP A 25 1.54 6.64 2.96
N GLN A 26 2.77 7.15 3.06
CA GLN A 26 3.35 7.99 2.03
C GLN A 26 4.77 7.57 1.71
N LEU A 27 5.22 7.87 0.49
CA LEU A 27 6.60 7.68 0.10
C LEU A 27 7.39 8.94 0.39
N CYS A 28 8.63 8.79 0.84
CA CYS A 28 9.56 9.91 1.00
C CYS A 28 10.06 10.48 -0.34
N SER A 29 9.63 9.98 -1.50
CA SER A 29 10.03 10.52 -2.80
C SER A 29 9.07 11.61 -3.28
N ASP A 30 9.62 12.65 -3.92
CA ASP A 30 8.85 13.72 -4.56
C ASP A 30 8.09 13.28 -5.83
N ASN A 31 8.06 11.98 -6.14
CA ASN A 31 7.43 11.47 -7.35
C ASN A 31 6.03 10.94 -7.05
N PRO A 32 4.95 11.65 -7.45
CA PRO A 32 3.57 11.29 -7.10
C PRO A 32 3.07 9.99 -7.78
N HIS A 33 3.87 9.36 -8.64
CA HIS A 33 3.49 8.18 -9.43
C HIS A 33 4.06 6.85 -8.88
N ASP A 34 4.55 6.84 -7.63
CA ASP A 34 5.18 5.66 -7.04
C ASP A 34 4.21 4.76 -6.26
N PHE A 35 2.90 5.09 -6.26
CA PHE A 35 1.83 4.28 -5.70
C PHE A 35 0.63 4.11 -6.63
N TYR A 36 -0.13 3.04 -6.43
CA TYR A 36 -1.39 2.75 -7.11
C TYR A 36 -2.48 2.49 -6.10
N LYS A 37 -3.64 3.12 -6.26
CA LYS A 37 -4.82 2.80 -5.46
C LYS A 37 -5.40 1.47 -5.95
N LEU A 38 -5.61 0.54 -5.04
CA LEU A 38 -6.25 -0.75 -5.27
C LEU A 38 -7.70 -0.70 -4.81
N ASP A 39 -8.48 -1.68 -5.24
CA ASP A 39 -9.80 -1.91 -4.66
C ASP A 39 -9.63 -2.32 -3.18
N SER A 40 -10.29 -1.58 -2.28
CA SER A 40 -10.19 -1.76 -0.82
C SER A 40 -10.66 -3.14 -0.32
N SER A 41 -11.37 -3.90 -1.16
CA SER A 41 -11.85 -5.26 -0.84
C SER A 41 -10.82 -6.37 -1.09
N LEU A 42 -9.71 -6.10 -1.79
CA LEU A 42 -8.77 -7.16 -2.22
C LEU A 42 -7.95 -7.77 -1.08
N PHE A 43 -7.58 -6.97 -0.07
CA PHE A 43 -6.75 -7.40 1.06
C PHE A 43 -7.35 -6.92 2.39
N PRO A 44 -8.47 -7.51 2.86
CA PRO A 44 -9.11 -7.14 4.12
C PRO A 44 -8.26 -7.40 5.37
N GLU A 45 -7.24 -8.25 5.26
CA GLU A 45 -6.27 -8.54 6.31
C GLU A 45 -5.30 -7.40 6.59
N VAL A 46 -5.00 -6.56 5.58
CA VAL A 46 -4.13 -5.39 5.72
C VAL A 46 -4.91 -4.27 6.39
N LYS A 47 -4.45 -3.80 7.54
CA LYS A 47 -5.16 -2.84 8.39
C LYS A 47 -4.35 -1.57 8.59
N TRP A 48 -5.06 -0.48 8.92
CA TRP A 48 -4.38 0.76 9.30
C TRP A 48 -3.56 0.58 10.58
N GLU A 49 -3.99 -0.30 11.50
CA GLU A 49 -3.31 -0.54 12.77
C GLU A 49 -1.95 -1.24 12.62
N ASP A 50 -1.65 -1.83 11.46
CA ASP A 50 -0.39 -2.54 11.22
C ASP A 50 0.80 -1.58 11.40
N GLU A 51 1.82 -2.02 12.14
CA GLU A 51 3.00 -1.21 12.44
C GLU A 51 3.86 -1.00 11.19
N GLU A 52 3.86 -1.99 10.29
CA GLU A 52 4.63 -2.02 9.05
C GLU A 52 3.74 -2.32 7.85
N PRO A 53 4.09 -1.82 6.64
CA PRO A 53 3.32 -2.12 5.44
C PRO A 53 3.57 -3.57 5.02
N THR A 54 2.58 -4.21 4.40
CA THR A 54 2.68 -5.62 3.99
C THR A 54 3.52 -5.75 2.72
N GLU A 55 4.64 -6.46 2.79
CA GLU A 55 5.45 -6.77 1.60
C GLU A 55 4.73 -7.79 0.70
N VAL A 56 4.66 -7.50 -0.60
CA VAL A 56 3.99 -8.32 -1.61
C VAL A 56 4.78 -8.40 -2.93
N GLU A 57 4.49 -9.43 -3.72
CA GLU A 57 5.01 -9.62 -5.07
C GLU A 57 3.86 -9.62 -6.09
N LEU A 58 4.04 -8.93 -7.22
CA LEU A 58 3.11 -9.00 -8.35
C LEU A 58 3.52 -10.13 -9.27
N VAL A 59 2.65 -11.13 -9.41
CA VAL A 59 2.87 -12.28 -10.29
C VAL A 59 1.95 -12.15 -11.50
N LYS A 60 2.54 -12.08 -12.71
CA LYS A 60 1.79 -12.22 -13.96
C LYS A 60 1.45 -13.71 -14.13
N LYS A 61 0.17 -14.04 -14.26
CA LYS A 61 -0.23 -15.40 -14.63
C LYS A 61 0.07 -15.64 -16.11
N GLU A 62 0.69 -16.76 -16.42
CA GLU A 62 0.78 -17.29 -17.78
C GLU A 62 -0.50 -18.10 -18.05
N GLU A 63 -1.13 -17.86 -19.21
CA GLU A 63 -2.30 -18.62 -19.68
C GLU A 63 -1.88 -19.97 -20.28
#